data_AF-A0A6B1E5N4-F1
#
_entry.id   AF-A0A6B1E5N4-F1
#
_cell.length_a   1.000
_cell.length_b   1.000
_cell.length_c   1.000
_cell.angle_alpha   90.00
_cell.angle_beta   90.00
_cell.angle_gamma   90.00
#
_symmetry.space_group_name_H-M   'P 1'
#
loop_
_entity.id
_entity.type
_entity.pdbx_description
1 polymer ?
#
loop_
_entity_poly.entity_id
_entity_poly.type
_entity_poly.pdbx_seq_one_letter_code
_entity_poly.pdbx_strand_id
1 'polypeptide(L)'
;WSLGMPSTSANQDAAWQFIKWATGSEGQKAMGQVNVKGHQFADFSRKSNYDDADLNAIYPFLGTQLEMMRLGDGKVVRPPAPIYTSLEGVYGLQINQAMTGAVSPEQALETTQTLFQNILSGNQMIPYGVESFDDTLDNTKALIASLSGM
;
A
#
# COMPACT_ATOMS: atom_id res chain seq x y z
N TRP A 1 1.63 -5.94 -2.39
CA TRP A 1 2.06 -6.73 -1.20
C TRP A 1 3.40 -6.24 -0.66
N SER A 2 3.80 -6.62 0.57
CA SER A 2 5.13 -6.30 1.13
C SER A 2 5.81 -7.55 1.73
N LEU A 3 7.14 -7.51 1.79
CA LEU A 3 7.95 -8.51 2.50
C LEU A 3 8.53 -7.86 3.75
N GLY A 4 8.33 -8.51 4.90
CA GLY A 4 8.84 -8.06 6.19
C GLY A 4 9.89 -9.02 6.74
N MET A 5 10.83 -8.48 7.51
CA MET A 5 11.84 -9.25 8.24
C MET A 5 11.54 -9.15 9.74
N PRO A 6 11.25 -10.27 10.44
CA PRO A 6 11.05 -10.24 11.88
C PRO A 6 12.30 -9.73 12.58
N SER A 7 12.14 -8.77 13.49
CA SER A 7 13.26 -8.22 14.28
C SER A 7 13.96 -9.29 15.14
N THR A 8 13.28 -10.40 15.43
CA THR A 8 13.78 -11.53 16.20
C THR A 8 14.43 -12.63 15.36
N SER A 9 14.49 -12.49 14.04
CA SER A 9 15.09 -13.50 13.16
C SER A 9 16.58 -13.66 13.46
N ALA A 10 17.04 -14.91 13.58
CA ALA A 10 18.47 -15.23 13.66
C ALA A 10 19.20 -15.10 12.31
N ASN A 11 18.46 -14.93 11.21
CA ASN A 11 18.98 -14.93 9.84
C ASN A 11 18.72 -13.58 9.14
N GLN A 12 19.01 -12.46 9.80
CA GLN A 12 18.73 -11.10 9.30
C GLN A 12 19.36 -10.87 7.92
N ASP A 13 20.65 -11.17 7.78
CA ASP A 13 21.38 -10.93 6.52
C ASP A 13 20.81 -11.75 5.36
N ALA A 14 20.55 -13.03 5.58
CA ALA A 14 19.97 -13.90 4.55
C ALA A 14 18.55 -13.45 4.15
N ALA A 15 17.73 -13.05 5.12
CA ALA A 15 16.41 -12.50 4.86
C ALA A 15 16.49 -11.20 4.04
N TRP A 16 17.45 -10.31 4.35
CA TRP A 16 17.69 -9.10 3.57
C TRP A 16 18.14 -9.40 2.12
N GLN A 17 19.07 -10.33 1.92
CA GLN A 17 19.48 -10.72 0.56
C GLN A 17 18.29 -11.30 -0.24
N PHE A 18 17.47 -12.13 0.40
CA PHE A 18 16.27 -12.68 -0.22
C PHE A 18 15.28 -11.57 -0.61
N ILE A 19 14.97 -10.63 0.29
CA ILE A 19 14.04 -9.52 0.00
C ILE A 19 14.54 -8.69 -1.17
N LYS A 20 15.85 -8.38 -1.23
CA LYS A 20 16.44 -7.65 -2.37
C LYS A 20 16.26 -8.40 -3.68
N TRP A 21 16.53 -9.71 -3.69
CA TRP A 21 16.35 -10.54 -4.88
C TRP A 21 14.87 -10.63 -5.28
N ALA A 22 13.98 -10.98 -4.35
CA ALA A 22 12.56 -11.19 -4.60
C ALA A 22 11.83 -9.92 -5.05
N THR A 23 12.27 -8.75 -4.59
CA THR A 23 11.71 -7.45 -5.01
C THR A 23 12.47 -6.83 -6.20
N GLY A 24 13.53 -7.47 -6.67
CA GLY A 24 14.27 -7.07 -7.87
C GLY A 24 13.45 -7.32 -9.16
N SER A 25 13.86 -6.68 -10.27
CA SER A 25 13.15 -6.83 -11.55
C SER A 25 13.12 -8.29 -12.00
N GLU A 26 14.27 -8.97 -11.97
CA GLU A 26 14.41 -10.37 -12.39
C GLU A 26 13.60 -11.33 -11.51
N GLY A 27 13.69 -11.17 -10.18
CA GLY A 27 12.92 -11.99 -9.23
C GLY A 27 11.42 -11.85 -9.44
N GLN A 28 10.94 -10.61 -9.62
CA GLN A 28 9.54 -10.36 -9.93
C GLN A 28 9.12 -10.86 -11.31
N LYS A 29 9.97 -10.76 -12.33
CA LYS A 29 9.70 -11.35 -13.65
C LYS A 29 9.54 -12.87 -13.55
N ALA A 30 10.45 -13.54 -12.85
CA ALA A 30 10.38 -14.99 -12.63
C ALA A 30 9.08 -15.39 -11.93
N MET A 31 8.63 -14.64 -10.91
CA MET A 31 7.33 -14.86 -10.27
C MET A 31 6.15 -14.61 -11.22
N GLY A 32 6.20 -13.53 -12.00
CA GLY A 32 5.18 -13.18 -12.99
C GLY A 32 5.00 -14.25 -14.07
N GLN A 33 6.07 -14.97 -14.44
CA GLN A 33 6.01 -16.08 -15.39
C GLN A 33 5.30 -17.34 -14.84
N VAL A 34 5.08 -17.43 -13.52
CA VAL A 34 4.32 -18.53 -12.90
C VAL A 34 2.82 -18.26 -13.05
N ASN A 35 2.24 -18.75 -14.15
CA ASN A 35 0.85 -18.49 -14.54
C ASN A 35 -0.07 -19.72 -14.47
N VAL A 36 0.12 -20.58 -13.46
CA VAL A 36 -0.60 -21.87 -13.36
C VAL A 36 -2.09 -21.69 -13.03
N LYS A 37 -2.45 -20.61 -12.32
CA LYS A 37 -3.84 -20.31 -11.92
C LYS A 37 -4.41 -19.08 -12.66
N GLY A 38 -3.96 -18.85 -13.89
CA GLY A 38 -4.18 -17.57 -14.56
C GLY A 38 -3.36 -16.48 -13.87
N HIS A 39 -3.77 -15.20 -14.05
CA HIS A 39 -3.01 -13.99 -13.74
C HIS A 39 -2.59 -13.82 -12.25
N GLN A 40 -1.79 -14.74 -11.73
CA GLN A 40 -1.55 -14.96 -10.31
C GLN A 40 -0.59 -13.90 -9.74
N PHE A 41 0.33 -13.39 -10.56
CA PHE A 41 1.34 -12.42 -10.15
C PHE A 41 1.44 -11.27 -11.16
N ALA A 42 0.45 -10.37 -11.11
CA ALA A 42 0.42 -9.13 -11.89
C ALA A 42 0.70 -7.86 -11.05
N ASP A 43 1.17 -7.99 -9.80
CA ASP A 43 1.49 -6.85 -8.92
C ASP A 43 3.01 -6.66 -8.86
N PHE A 44 3.54 -5.70 -9.62
CA PHE A 44 4.99 -5.45 -9.71
C PHE A 44 5.37 -4.14 -9.03
N SER A 45 6.43 -4.17 -8.21
CA SER A 45 6.98 -2.96 -7.58
C SER A 45 8.12 -2.33 -8.40
N ARG A 46 8.36 -2.83 -9.61
CA ARG A 46 9.39 -2.33 -10.54
C ARG A 46 8.72 -1.94 -11.85
N LYS A 47 8.82 -0.66 -12.20
CA LYS A 47 8.25 -0.10 -13.44
C LYS A 47 8.71 -0.90 -14.68
N SER A 48 9.97 -1.33 -14.72
CA SER A 48 10.55 -2.09 -15.82
C SER A 48 9.76 -3.36 -16.18
N ASN A 49 9.11 -4.00 -15.21
CA ASN A 49 8.34 -5.23 -15.46
C ASN A 49 6.98 -4.95 -16.15
N TYR A 50 6.47 -3.72 -16.10
CA TYR A 50 5.25 -3.36 -16.83
C TYR A 50 5.49 -3.20 -18.34
N ASP A 51 6.74 -2.92 -18.74
CA ASP A 51 7.14 -2.75 -20.14
C ASP A 51 7.75 -4.05 -20.73
N ASP A 52 7.84 -5.14 -19.95
CA ASP A 52 8.45 -6.41 -20.38
C ASP A 52 7.53 -7.17 -21.34
N ALA A 53 8.05 -7.60 -22.50
CA ALA A 53 7.26 -8.21 -23.55
C ALA A 53 6.69 -9.59 -23.15
N ASP A 54 7.45 -10.40 -22.39
CA ASP A 54 7.00 -11.72 -21.97
C ASP A 54 5.88 -11.58 -20.93
N LEU A 55 6.02 -10.62 -20.02
CA LEU A 55 4.98 -10.33 -19.04
C LEU A 55 3.74 -9.73 -19.70
N ASN A 56 3.87 -8.83 -20.68
CA ASN A 56 2.71 -8.29 -21.40
C ASN A 56 1.97 -9.36 -22.23
N ALA A 57 2.67 -10.38 -22.73
CA ALA A 57 2.03 -11.52 -23.39
C ALA A 57 1.17 -12.36 -22.43
N ILE A 58 1.56 -12.44 -21.15
CA ILE A 58 0.81 -13.14 -20.10
C ILE A 58 -0.30 -12.23 -19.53
N TYR A 59 -0.01 -10.95 -19.36
CA TYR A 59 -0.82 -9.95 -18.67
C TYR A 59 -1.07 -8.75 -19.60
N PRO A 60 -2.01 -8.84 -20.55
CA PRO A 60 -2.24 -7.79 -21.54
C PRO A 60 -2.78 -6.47 -20.96
N PHE A 61 -3.08 -6.43 -19.66
CA PHE A 61 -3.60 -5.28 -18.93
C PHE A 61 -2.53 -4.48 -18.16
N LEU A 62 -1.25 -4.87 -18.21
CA LEU A 62 -0.19 -4.18 -17.45
C LEU A 62 -0.07 -2.70 -17.79
N GLY A 63 -0.28 -2.31 -19.05
CA GLY A 63 -0.32 -0.90 -19.45
C GLY A 63 -1.39 -0.09 -18.69
N THR A 64 -2.62 -0.61 -18.66
CA THR A 64 -3.74 0.01 -17.90
C THR A 64 -3.44 0.04 -16.41
N GLN A 65 -2.89 -1.03 -15.86
CA GLN A 65 -2.55 -1.08 -14.44
C GLN A 65 -1.49 -0.04 -14.07
N LEU A 66 -0.45 0.14 -14.89
CA LEU A 66 0.58 1.15 -14.66
C LEU A 66 0.00 2.57 -14.71
N GLU A 67 -0.94 2.83 -15.61
CA GLU A 67 -1.68 4.10 -15.65
C GLU A 67 -2.45 4.31 -14.34
N MET A 68 -3.22 3.31 -13.88
CA MET A 68 -3.96 3.39 -12.61
C MET A 68 -3.05 3.65 -11.41
N MET A 69 -1.87 3.01 -11.36
CA MET A 69 -0.90 3.23 -10.28
C MET A 69 -0.36 4.67 -10.28
N ARG A 70 -0.19 5.30 -11.45
CA ARG A 70 0.25 6.70 -11.55
C ARG A 70 -0.81 7.69 -11.08
N LEU A 71 -2.09 7.37 -11.23
CA LEU A 71 -3.18 8.22 -10.75
C LEU A 71 -3.18 8.38 -9.23
N GLY A 72 -2.58 7.46 -8.48
CA GLY A 72 -2.46 7.58 -7.03
C GLY A 72 -1.52 8.70 -6.56
N ASP A 73 -0.59 9.16 -7.42
CA ASP A 73 0.42 10.21 -7.14
C ASP A 73 1.12 10.06 -5.77
N GLY A 74 1.24 8.82 -5.26
CA GLY A 74 1.75 8.52 -3.92
C GLY A 74 0.88 8.99 -2.74
N LYS A 75 -0.24 9.70 -3.00
CA LYS A 75 -1.10 10.33 -1.98
C LYS A 75 -2.42 9.58 -1.76
N VAL A 76 -2.87 8.80 -2.74
CA VAL A 76 -4.09 7.97 -2.63
C VAL A 76 -3.70 6.57 -2.17
N VAL A 77 -3.27 6.48 -0.92
CA VAL A 77 -2.90 5.22 -0.26
C VAL A 77 -3.60 5.10 1.09
N ARG A 78 -3.65 3.89 1.62
CA ARG A 78 -4.14 3.66 2.99
C ARG A 78 -3.23 4.42 3.97
N PRO A 79 -3.77 5.17 4.94
CA PRO A 79 -2.97 5.84 5.95
C PRO A 79 -2.06 4.85 6.71
N PRO A 80 -0.75 5.12 6.82
CA PRO A 80 0.19 4.28 7.57
C PRO A 80 0.06 4.53 9.09
N ALA A 81 -1.15 4.42 9.63
CA ALA A 81 -1.42 4.58 11.06
C ALA A 81 -1.32 3.21 11.77
N PRO A 82 -0.68 3.11 12.95
CA PRO A 82 -0.62 1.86 13.72
C PRO A 82 -2.00 1.25 14.02
N ILE A 83 -3.02 2.09 14.11
CA ILE A 83 -4.42 1.73 14.40
C ILE A 83 -5.30 1.64 13.15
N TYR A 84 -4.72 1.66 11.95
CA TYR A 84 -5.49 1.66 10.69
C TYR A 84 -6.45 0.48 10.58
N THR A 85 -6.06 -0.72 11.04
CA THR A 85 -6.94 -1.91 11.01
C THR A 85 -8.24 -1.70 11.79
N SER A 86 -8.22 -0.96 12.89
CA SER A 86 -9.44 -0.64 13.65
C SER A 86 -10.35 0.31 12.87
N LEU A 87 -9.77 1.30 12.18
CA LEU A 87 -10.51 2.23 11.32
C LEU A 87 -11.10 1.48 10.11
N GLU A 88 -10.33 0.61 9.47
CA GLU A 88 -10.79 -0.23 8.36
C GLU A 88 -11.95 -1.13 8.77
N GLY A 89 -11.89 -1.75 9.95
CA GLY A 89 -12.97 -2.59 10.48
C GLY A 89 -14.28 -1.82 10.70
N VAL A 90 -14.21 -0.62 11.29
CA VAL A 90 -15.37 0.25 11.47
C VAL A 90 -15.99 0.62 10.12
N TYR A 91 -15.18 1.11 9.18
CA TYR A 91 -15.69 1.56 7.89
C TYR A 91 -16.26 0.41 7.07
N GLY A 92 -15.59 -0.75 7.06
CA GLY A 92 -16.07 -1.95 6.40
C GLY A 92 -17.43 -2.41 6.94
N LEU A 93 -17.64 -2.39 8.25
CA LEU A 93 -18.94 -2.72 8.85
C LEU A 93 -20.04 -1.74 8.40
N GLN A 94 -19.77 -0.44 8.47
CA GLN A 94 -20.74 0.59 8.12
C GLN A 94 -21.11 0.56 6.62
N ILE A 95 -20.13 0.31 5.74
CA ILE A 95 -20.40 0.05 4.32
C ILE A 95 -21.34 -1.14 4.15
N ASN A 96 -21.08 -2.27 4.83
CA ASN A 96 -21.95 -3.45 4.72
C ASN A 96 -23.38 -3.16 5.19
N GLN A 97 -23.55 -2.40 6.26
CA GLN A 97 -24.88 -2.02 6.76
C GLN A 97 -25.63 -1.12 5.76
N ALA A 98 -24.95 -0.15 5.14
CA ALA A 98 -25.55 0.68 4.10
C ALA A 98 -25.90 -0.14 2.84
N MET A 99 -25.00 -1.00 2.38
CA MET A 99 -25.20 -1.84 1.18
C MET A 99 -26.34 -2.85 1.33
N THR A 100 -26.61 -3.31 2.56
CA THR A 100 -27.72 -4.21 2.86
C THR A 100 -29.03 -3.49 3.17
N GLY A 101 -29.01 -2.15 3.21
CA GLY A 101 -30.18 -1.33 3.55
C GLY A 101 -30.54 -1.34 5.04
N ALA A 102 -29.66 -1.84 5.91
CA ALA A 102 -29.88 -1.84 7.35
C ALA A 102 -29.84 -0.42 7.95
N VAL A 103 -29.06 0.47 7.33
CA VAL A 103 -28.98 1.91 7.65
C VAL A 103 -28.88 2.71 6.35
N SER A 104 -29.18 4.02 6.38
CA SER A 104 -28.92 4.88 5.22
C SER A 104 -27.42 5.15 5.04
N PRO A 105 -26.95 5.50 3.83
CA PRO A 105 -25.57 5.92 3.61
C PRO A 105 -25.14 7.07 4.54
N GLU A 106 -26.02 8.04 4.79
CA GLU A 106 -25.76 9.18 5.68
C GLU A 106 -25.57 8.70 7.13
N GLN A 107 -26.43 7.81 7.62
CA GLN A 107 -26.32 7.24 8.97
C GLN A 107 -25.04 6.41 9.14
N ALA A 108 -24.65 5.64 8.12
CA ALA A 108 -23.41 4.88 8.11
C ALA A 108 -22.17 5.79 8.19
N LEU A 109 -22.18 6.91 7.45
CA LEU A 109 -21.10 7.90 7.48
C LEU A 109 -21.03 8.65 8.82
N GLU A 110 -22.16 9.06 9.38
CA GLU A 110 -22.22 9.71 10.69
C GLU A 110 -21.68 8.80 11.80
N THR A 111 -22.08 7.53 11.78
CA THR A 111 -21.58 6.51 12.71
C THR A 111 -20.08 6.28 12.52
N THR A 112 -19.62 6.16 11.27
CA THR A 112 -18.18 6.03 10.95
C THR A 112 -17.39 7.21 11.51
N GLN A 113 -17.83 8.44 11.26
CA GLN A 113 -17.16 9.65 11.74
C GLN A 113 -17.05 9.68 13.26
N THR A 114 -18.14 9.36 13.96
CA THR A 114 -18.16 9.31 15.44
C THR A 114 -17.17 8.26 15.98
N LEU A 115 -17.19 7.06 15.41
CA LEU A 115 -16.29 5.97 15.84
C LEU A 115 -14.83 6.28 15.51
N PHE A 116 -14.55 6.86 14.34
CA PHE A 116 -13.21 7.31 13.97
C PHE A 116 -12.69 8.36 14.95
N GLN A 117 -13.50 9.38 15.26
CA GLN A 117 -13.13 10.40 16.23
C GLN A 117 -12.77 9.80 17.59
N ASN A 118 -13.58 8.85 18.09
CA ASN A 118 -13.33 8.17 19.35
C ASN A 118 -12.05 7.33 19.32
N ILE A 119 -11.84 6.54 18.27
CA ILE A 119 -10.65 5.70 18.12
C ILE A 119 -9.39 6.55 18.00
N LEU A 120 -9.41 7.57 17.15
CA LEU A 120 -8.27 8.46 16.93
C LEU A 120 -7.94 9.23 18.21
N SER A 121 -8.95 9.79 18.90
CA SER A 121 -8.73 10.56 20.13
C SER A 121 -8.24 9.65 21.27
N GLY A 122 -8.86 8.47 21.42
CA GLY A 122 -8.49 7.49 22.45
C GLY A 122 -7.09 6.91 22.28
N ASN A 123 -6.55 6.94 21.05
CA ASN A 123 -5.18 6.54 20.74
C ASN A 123 -4.23 7.73 20.54
N GLN A 124 -4.63 8.94 20.97
CA GLN A 124 -3.82 10.16 20.89
C GLN A 124 -3.33 10.49 19.46
N MET A 125 -4.04 10.01 18.45
CA MET A 125 -3.80 10.35 17.05
C MET A 125 -4.41 11.70 16.69
N ILE A 126 -5.40 12.17 17.47
CA ILE A 126 -5.95 13.52 17.40
C ILE A 126 -6.15 14.13 18.81
N PRO A 127 -5.69 15.37 19.07
CA PRO A 127 -4.76 16.11 18.21
C PRO A 127 -3.44 15.32 18.08
N TYR A 128 -2.89 15.29 16.87
CA TYR A 128 -1.64 14.57 16.60
C TYR A 128 -0.51 15.26 17.34
N GLY A 129 0.04 14.58 18.35
CA GLY A 129 1.01 15.18 19.29
C GLY A 129 2.46 14.81 19.02
N VAL A 130 2.75 14.03 17.99
CA VAL A 130 4.12 13.65 17.62
C VAL A 130 4.66 14.54 16.49
N GLU A 131 5.98 14.50 16.31
CA GLU A 131 6.65 15.26 15.25
C GLU A 131 6.06 14.91 13.88
N SER A 132 5.54 15.93 13.19
CA SER A 132 5.15 15.83 11.79
C SER A 132 6.39 16.13 10.96
N PHE A 133 6.84 15.17 10.15
CA PHE A 133 8.07 15.32 9.37
C PHE A 133 7.86 16.12 8.07
N ASP A 134 6.67 16.70 7.86
CA ASP A 134 6.26 17.38 6.63
C ASP A 134 6.70 16.57 5.40
N ASP A 135 6.45 15.27 5.44
CA ASP A 135 6.88 14.25 4.48
C ASP A 135 6.05 14.30 3.19
N THR A 136 5.85 15.51 2.68
CA THR A 136 5.31 15.76 1.35
C THR A 136 6.22 15.15 0.29
N LEU A 137 5.64 14.86 -0.87
CA LEU A 137 6.41 14.38 -2.02
C LEU A 137 7.53 15.36 -2.40
N ASP A 138 7.29 16.67 -2.27
CA ASP A 138 8.27 17.70 -2.62
C ASP A 138 9.41 17.76 -1.62
N ASN A 139 9.12 17.67 -0.31
CA ASN A 139 10.17 17.56 0.71
C ASN A 139 10.94 16.25 0.62
N THR A 140 10.27 15.15 0.27
CA THR A 140 10.92 13.86 0.00
C THR A 140 11.85 13.96 -1.21
N LYS A 141 11.41 14.58 -2.30
CA LYS A 141 12.27 14.83 -3.48
C LYS A 141 13.47 15.71 -3.13
N ALA A 142 13.26 16.78 -2.36
CA ALA A 142 14.34 17.66 -1.90
C ALA A 142 15.36 16.91 -1.02
N LEU A 143 14.88 16.05 -0.12
CA LEU A 143 15.73 15.18 0.69
C LEU A 143 16.52 14.18 -0.17
N ILE A 144 15.89 13.56 -1.17
CA ILE A 144 16.59 12.65 -2.10
C ILE A 144 17.68 13.40 -2.87
N ALA A 145 17.41 14.61 -3.37
CA ALA A 145 18.39 15.43 -4.05
C ALA A 145 19.60 15.72 -3.15
N SER A 146 19.36 16.20 -1.92
CA SER A 146 20.43 16.51 -0.97
C SER A 146 21.28 15.29 -0.59
N LEU A 147 20.66 14.12 -0.41
CA LEU A 147 21.36 12.87 -0.08
C LEU A 147 22.11 12.26 -1.27
N SER A 148 21.66 12.51 -2.50
CA SER A 148 22.29 12.00 -3.72
C SER A 148 23.40 12.90 -4.27
N GLY A 149 23.64 14.06 -3.64
CA GLY A 149 24.64 15.02 -4.08
C GLY A 149 24.28 15.73 -5.39
N MET A 150 22.99 15.78 -5.74
CA MET A 150 22.43 16.51 -6.88
C MET A 150 21.83 17.85 -6.44
#